data_AF-A0A2G9TAC9-F1
#
_entry.id   AF-A0A2G9TAC9-F1
#
_cell.length_a   1.000
_cell.length_b   1.000
_cell.length_c   1.000
_cell.angle_alpha   90.00
_cell.angle_beta   90.00
_cell.angle_gamma   90.00
#
_symmetry.space_group_name_H-M   'P 1'
#
loop_
_entity.id
_entity.type
_entity.pdbx_description
1 polymer ?
#
loop_
_entity_poly.entity_id
_entity_poly.type
_entity_poly.pdbx_seq_one_letter_code
_entity_poly.pdbx_strand_id
1 'polypeptide(L)'
;CCQENKVSEFCSSKMCAVETSPNAFATVSIATTCRSEWPKVSPCLADGRNHTECCRRKGVQNDCLPICAGSTESLGVHSVLCLNLDLQAIYQCLREGYESHPSPPVNVSVNSVSESSAEITWAEPDSNAHLVETYTLLIRKVEHGARVREVHNAVSPHTEIGLDPDSEYSVSVRSNSQRGMSLPSTAVLFYTKSDSRGVCAIGEPLLIS
;
A
#
# COMPACT_ATOMS: atom_id res chain seq x y z
N CYS A 1 6.84 -9.99 10.91
CA CYS A 1 5.74 -10.09 9.92
C CYS A 1 5.04 -11.45 9.87
N CYS A 2 5.55 -12.51 9.22
CA CYS A 2 4.77 -13.75 9.02
C CYS A 2 4.24 -14.40 10.32
N GLN A 3 5.05 -14.37 11.38
CA GLN A 3 4.63 -14.86 12.70
C GLN A 3 3.48 -14.02 13.28
N GLU A 4 3.56 -12.70 13.16
CA GLU A 4 2.51 -11.76 13.60
C GLU A 4 1.21 -11.98 12.81
N ASN A 5 1.32 -12.29 11.52
CA ASN A 5 0.19 -12.62 10.65
C ASN A 5 -0.35 -14.06 10.85
N LYS A 6 0.15 -14.81 11.84
CA LYS A 6 -0.35 -16.16 12.20
C LYS A 6 -0.36 -17.12 11.00
N VAL A 7 0.73 -17.12 10.25
CA VAL A 7 1.02 -18.13 9.22
C VAL A 7 1.41 -19.42 9.94
N SER A 8 0.90 -20.56 9.50
CA SER A 8 1.26 -21.86 10.07
C SER A 8 2.78 -22.10 10.03
N GLU A 9 3.30 -22.86 10.99
CA GLU A 9 4.73 -23.20 11.03
C GLU A 9 5.18 -23.90 9.73
N PHE A 10 4.35 -24.81 9.22
CA PHE A 10 4.62 -25.47 7.95
C PHE A 10 4.75 -24.47 6.79
N CYS A 11 3.76 -23.58 6.59
CA CYS A 11 3.78 -22.67 5.45
C CYS A 11 4.80 -21.53 5.62
N SER A 12 5.03 -21.06 6.85
CA SER A 12 6.07 -20.08 7.13
C SER A 12 7.46 -20.61 6.80
N SER A 13 7.76 -21.87 7.14
CA SER A 13 9.04 -22.52 6.79
C SER A 13 9.30 -22.64 5.28
N LYS A 14 8.25 -22.52 4.46
CA LYS A 14 8.33 -22.66 2.98
C LYS A 14 8.24 -21.34 2.25
N MET A 15 7.51 -20.36 2.78
CA MET A 15 7.18 -19.14 2.04
C MET A 15 7.82 -17.88 2.63
N CYS A 16 8.09 -17.82 3.94
CA CYS A 16 8.44 -16.56 4.60
C CYS A 16 9.93 -16.19 4.54
N ALA A 17 10.75 -16.97 3.85
CA ALA A 17 12.16 -16.67 3.62
C ALA A 17 12.38 -16.22 2.17
N VAL A 18 12.49 -14.91 1.95
CA VAL A 18 12.66 -14.34 0.59
C VAL A 18 14.01 -14.69 -0.04
N GLU A 19 15.04 -14.89 0.78
CA GLU A 19 16.40 -15.18 0.32
C GLU A 19 16.49 -16.53 -0.42
N THR A 20 15.70 -17.51 0.03
CA THR A 20 15.69 -18.88 -0.49
C THR A 20 14.48 -19.09 -1.39
N SER A 21 14.69 -18.97 -2.71
CA SER A 21 13.62 -19.26 -3.67
C SER A 21 13.15 -20.72 -3.54
N PRO A 22 11.83 -20.99 -3.44
CA PRO A 22 11.30 -22.35 -3.36
C PRO A 22 11.74 -23.20 -4.56
N ASN A 23 12.22 -24.41 -4.28
CA ASN A 23 12.50 -25.39 -5.33
C ASN A 23 11.20 -26.00 -5.89
N ALA A 24 11.30 -26.75 -7.00
CA ALA A 24 10.12 -27.31 -7.67
C ALA A 24 9.25 -28.23 -6.80
N PHE A 25 9.82 -28.91 -5.80
CA PHE A 25 9.03 -29.73 -4.87
C PHE A 25 8.30 -28.85 -3.84
N ALA A 26 8.95 -27.79 -3.38
CA ALA A 26 8.37 -26.81 -2.46
C ALA A 26 7.24 -26.02 -3.11
N THR A 27 7.34 -25.64 -4.39
CA THR A 27 6.27 -24.93 -5.12
C THR A 27 4.97 -25.74 -5.18
N VAL A 28 5.06 -27.07 -5.36
CA VAL A 28 3.90 -27.96 -5.32
C VAL A 28 3.23 -27.91 -3.95
N SER A 29 4.00 -28.12 -2.88
CA SER A 29 3.49 -28.08 -1.51
C SER A 29 2.89 -26.72 -1.14
N ILE A 30 3.50 -25.63 -1.61
CA ILE A 30 3.00 -24.27 -1.43
C ILE A 30 1.64 -24.10 -2.12
N ALA A 31 1.54 -24.51 -3.39
CA ALA A 31 0.32 -24.37 -4.18
C ALA A 31 -0.84 -25.22 -3.65
N THR A 32 -0.57 -26.42 -3.13
CA THR A 32 -1.62 -27.35 -2.64
C THR A 32 -2.00 -27.11 -1.19
N THR A 33 -1.04 -26.76 -0.33
CA THR A 33 -1.23 -26.75 1.13
C THR A 33 -1.26 -25.34 1.71
N CYS A 34 -0.50 -24.41 1.14
CA CYS A 34 -0.29 -23.08 1.74
C CYS A 34 -1.00 -21.93 1.02
N ARG A 35 -1.64 -22.21 -0.12
CA ARG A 35 -2.37 -21.23 -0.93
C ARG A 35 -3.35 -20.38 -0.15
N SER A 36 -4.11 -20.96 0.79
CA SER A 36 -5.07 -20.23 1.62
C SER A 36 -4.42 -19.27 2.62
N GLU A 37 -3.15 -19.49 2.97
CA GLU A 37 -2.37 -18.61 3.83
C GLU A 37 -1.59 -17.55 3.05
N TRP A 38 -1.61 -17.60 1.71
CA TRP A 38 -0.91 -16.63 0.88
C TRP A 38 -1.27 -15.18 1.18
N PRO A 39 -2.56 -14.80 1.40
CA PRO A 39 -2.92 -13.43 1.78
C PRO A 39 -2.23 -12.92 3.06
N LYS A 40 -1.83 -13.82 3.97
CA LYS A 40 -1.09 -13.51 5.20
C LYS A 40 0.42 -13.31 4.94
N VAL A 41 0.94 -13.94 3.87
CA VAL A 41 2.38 -13.98 3.54
C VAL A 41 2.76 -12.94 2.50
N SER A 42 1.95 -12.75 1.47
CA SER A 42 2.12 -11.78 0.39
C SER A 42 2.56 -10.38 0.86
N PRO A 43 1.87 -9.71 1.82
CA PRO A 43 2.30 -8.40 2.30
C PRO A 43 3.67 -8.42 2.99
N CYS A 44 4.00 -9.51 3.69
CA CYS A 44 5.31 -9.67 4.34
C CYS A 44 6.44 -9.84 3.33
N LEU A 45 6.18 -10.55 2.24
CA LEU A 45 7.13 -10.78 1.17
C LEU A 45 7.34 -9.55 0.29
N ALA A 46 6.30 -8.74 0.10
CA ALA A 46 6.44 -7.47 -0.58
C ALA A 46 7.22 -6.45 0.27
N ASP A 47 7.08 -6.53 1.60
CA ASP A 47 7.73 -5.64 2.59
C ASP A 47 7.58 -4.17 2.20
N GLY A 48 6.34 -3.79 1.89
CA GLY A 48 5.99 -2.42 1.48
C GLY A 48 6.52 -1.99 0.11
N ARG A 49 7.05 -2.88 -0.74
CA ARG A 49 7.57 -2.56 -2.08
C ARG A 49 6.66 -3.10 -3.18
N ASN A 50 6.59 -2.38 -4.31
CA ASN A 50 5.79 -2.81 -5.46
C ASN A 50 6.66 -3.48 -6.51
N HIS A 51 6.56 -4.81 -6.63
CA HIS A 51 7.39 -5.61 -7.54
C HIS A 51 6.72 -5.92 -8.88
N THR A 52 5.53 -5.35 -9.12
CA THR A 52 4.66 -5.69 -10.25
C THR A 52 5.35 -5.52 -11.61
N GLU A 53 6.16 -4.46 -11.77
CA GLU A 53 6.84 -4.19 -13.04
C GLU A 53 7.94 -5.22 -13.34
N CYS A 54 8.71 -5.62 -12.33
CA CYS A 54 9.66 -6.72 -12.48
C CYS A 54 8.94 -8.03 -12.86
N CYS A 55 7.84 -8.35 -12.17
CA CYS A 55 7.07 -9.56 -12.43
C CYS A 55 6.52 -9.61 -13.86
N ARG A 56 5.97 -8.49 -14.34
CA ARG A 56 5.50 -8.36 -15.73
C ARG A 56 6.64 -8.60 -16.73
N ARG A 57 7.80 -7.99 -16.51
CA ARG A 57 9.01 -8.21 -17.35
C ARG A 57 9.48 -9.66 -17.36
N LYS A 58 9.28 -10.40 -16.25
CA LYS A 58 9.61 -11.82 -16.14
C LYS A 58 8.51 -12.77 -16.65
N GLY A 59 7.40 -12.24 -17.17
CA GLY A 59 6.33 -13.05 -17.74
C GLY A 59 5.37 -13.67 -16.73
N VAL A 60 5.34 -13.17 -15.49
CA VAL A 60 4.32 -13.56 -14.51
C VAL A 60 2.94 -13.20 -15.04
N GLN A 61 1.99 -14.13 -14.97
CA GLN A 61 0.64 -13.93 -15.49
C GLN A 61 -0.07 -12.75 -14.81
N ASN A 62 -0.94 -12.05 -15.54
CA ASN A 62 -1.63 -10.85 -15.03
C ASN A 62 -2.42 -11.12 -13.75
N ASP A 63 -3.11 -12.27 -13.69
CA ASP A 63 -3.87 -12.70 -12.51
C ASP A 63 -2.98 -12.96 -11.28
N CYS A 64 -1.68 -13.15 -11.48
CA CYS A 64 -0.69 -13.40 -10.44
C CYS A 64 0.05 -12.13 -10.00
N LEU A 65 -0.05 -11.03 -10.75
CA LEU A 65 0.60 -9.75 -10.41
C LEU A 65 0.20 -9.18 -9.05
N PRO A 66 -1.04 -9.34 -8.53
CA PRO A 66 -1.38 -8.91 -7.18
C PRO A 66 -0.47 -9.51 -6.09
N ILE A 67 0.12 -10.69 -6.33
CA ILE A 67 1.11 -11.29 -5.43
C ILE A 67 2.39 -10.45 -5.38
N CYS A 68 2.86 -9.97 -6.52
CA CYS A 68 4.03 -9.10 -6.62
C CYS A 68 3.79 -7.72 -6.00
N ALA A 69 2.53 -7.29 -5.92
CA ALA A 69 2.12 -6.07 -5.25
C ALA A 69 1.89 -6.26 -3.74
N GLY A 70 2.14 -7.44 -3.17
CA GLY A 70 1.90 -7.70 -1.75
C GLY A 70 0.42 -7.69 -1.34
N SER A 71 -0.49 -7.95 -2.29
CA SER A 71 -1.93 -7.91 -2.04
C SER A 71 -2.34 -8.91 -0.95
N THR A 72 -3.25 -8.48 -0.09
CA THR A 72 -3.92 -9.29 0.94
C THR A 72 -5.24 -9.87 0.45
N GLU A 73 -5.59 -9.68 -0.82
CA GLU A 73 -6.80 -10.25 -1.38
C GLU A 73 -6.70 -11.77 -1.46
N SER A 74 -7.82 -12.44 -1.21
CA SER A 74 -7.87 -13.89 -1.36
C SER A 74 -7.60 -14.27 -2.81
N LEU A 75 -6.67 -15.18 -3.02
CA LEU A 75 -6.38 -15.62 -4.38
C LEU A 75 -7.48 -16.57 -4.88
N GLY A 76 -8.03 -16.31 -6.08
CA GLY A 76 -9.05 -17.15 -6.72
C GLY A 76 -8.52 -18.54 -7.10
N VAL A 77 -9.33 -19.39 -7.73
CA VAL A 77 -8.93 -20.78 -8.10
C VAL A 77 -7.70 -20.85 -9.02
N HIS A 78 -7.47 -19.83 -9.87
CA HIS A 78 -6.29 -19.74 -10.74
C HIS A 78 -4.97 -19.52 -9.99
N SER A 79 -5.03 -19.24 -8.69
CA SER A 79 -3.84 -19.00 -7.88
C SER A 79 -2.94 -20.21 -7.64
N VAL A 80 -3.47 -21.42 -7.81
CA VAL A 80 -2.66 -22.64 -7.83
C VAL A 80 -1.60 -22.54 -8.92
N LEU A 81 -1.94 -21.98 -10.09
CA LEU A 81 -1.01 -21.80 -11.20
C LEU A 81 0.06 -20.77 -10.85
N CYS A 82 -0.33 -19.63 -10.27
CA CYS A 82 0.59 -18.58 -9.83
C CYS A 82 1.64 -19.12 -8.87
N LEU A 83 1.21 -19.90 -7.87
CA LEU A 83 2.08 -20.45 -6.83
C LEU A 83 2.91 -21.66 -7.31
N ASN A 84 2.55 -22.27 -8.43
CA ASN A 84 3.27 -23.41 -8.98
C ASN A 84 4.28 -23.00 -10.06
N LEU A 85 3.89 -22.15 -11.02
CA LEU A 85 4.69 -21.80 -12.19
C LEU A 85 5.46 -20.49 -12.01
N ASP A 86 4.82 -19.47 -11.45
CA ASP A 86 5.38 -18.11 -11.41
C ASP A 86 6.20 -17.85 -10.13
N LEU A 87 6.11 -18.72 -9.13
CA LEU A 87 6.67 -18.47 -7.80
C LEU A 87 8.18 -18.19 -7.83
N GLN A 88 8.95 -18.90 -8.66
CA GLN A 88 10.38 -18.65 -8.78
C GLN A 88 10.69 -17.25 -9.34
N ALA A 89 9.95 -16.82 -10.36
CA ALA A 89 10.09 -15.49 -10.95
C ALA A 89 9.68 -14.39 -9.95
N ILE A 90 8.60 -14.63 -9.20
CA ILE A 90 8.13 -13.74 -8.12
C ILE A 90 9.23 -13.55 -7.08
N TYR A 91 9.79 -14.62 -6.51
CA TYR A 91 10.86 -14.52 -5.51
C TYR A 91 12.12 -13.83 -6.04
N GLN A 92 12.45 -14.01 -7.32
CA GLN A 92 13.54 -13.27 -7.92
C GLN A 92 13.26 -11.76 -7.93
N CYS A 93 12.05 -11.34 -8.28
CA CYS A 93 11.66 -9.94 -8.25
C CYS A 93 11.62 -9.36 -6.84
N LEU A 94 11.14 -10.12 -5.85
CA LEU A 94 11.15 -9.68 -4.46
C LEU A 94 12.58 -9.35 -3.98
N ARG A 95 13.54 -10.25 -4.22
CA ARG A 95 14.95 -10.03 -3.87
C ARG A 95 15.55 -8.82 -4.60
N GLU A 96 15.31 -8.70 -5.91
CA GLU A 96 15.74 -7.53 -6.69
C GLU A 96 15.17 -6.23 -6.09
N GLY A 97 13.89 -6.23 -5.71
CA GLY A 97 13.23 -5.07 -5.11
C GLY A 97 13.80 -4.69 -3.75
N TYR A 98 14.19 -5.66 -2.91
CA TYR A 98 14.76 -5.38 -1.59
C TYR A 98 16.07 -4.59 -1.67
N GLU A 99 16.86 -4.81 -2.74
CA GLU A 99 18.10 -4.08 -3.00
C GLU A 99 17.90 -2.75 -3.73
N SER A 100 16.78 -2.59 -4.43
CA SER A 100 16.62 -1.52 -5.44
C SER A 100 15.48 -0.53 -5.19
N HIS A 101 14.55 -0.84 -4.30
CA HIS A 101 13.39 -0.01 -4.01
C HIS A 101 13.40 0.46 -2.55
N PRO A 102 13.10 1.75 -2.31
CA PRO A 102 12.78 2.23 -0.96
C PRO A 102 11.52 1.54 -0.43
N SER A 103 11.46 1.36 0.89
CA SER A 103 10.21 1.06 1.57
C SER A 103 9.29 2.29 1.54
N PRO A 104 8.02 2.18 1.98
CA PRO A 104 7.15 3.34 2.10
C PRO A 104 7.72 4.33 3.15
N PRO A 105 7.38 5.62 3.02
CA PRO A 105 7.62 6.60 4.09
C PRO A 105 6.94 6.18 5.39
N VAL A 106 7.53 6.55 6.52
CA VAL A 106 7.03 6.22 7.85
C VAL A 106 6.55 7.47 8.58
N ASN A 107 5.89 7.28 9.73
CA ASN A 107 5.39 8.37 10.57
C ASN A 107 4.54 9.39 9.81
N VAL A 108 3.69 8.91 8.89
CA VAL A 108 2.71 9.76 8.21
C VAL A 108 1.72 10.30 9.24
N SER A 109 1.54 11.62 9.26
CA SER A 109 0.61 12.29 10.18
C SER A 109 -0.07 13.47 9.51
N VAL A 110 -1.26 13.80 10.01
CA VAL A 110 -2.07 14.93 9.57
C VAL A 110 -2.25 15.91 10.72
N ASN A 111 -1.86 17.15 10.50
CA ASN A 111 -1.91 18.25 11.46
C ASN A 111 -2.73 19.42 10.88
N SER A 112 -2.79 20.55 11.59
CA SER A 112 -3.27 21.86 11.10
C SER A 112 -4.51 21.81 10.18
N VAL A 113 -5.52 21.01 10.54
CA VAL A 113 -6.71 20.78 9.70
C VAL A 113 -7.69 21.96 9.78
N SER A 114 -8.15 22.43 8.63
CA SER A 114 -9.19 23.46 8.44
C SER A 114 -10.44 22.87 7.78
N GLU A 115 -11.38 23.71 7.38
CA GLU A 115 -12.55 23.31 6.59
C GLU A 115 -12.18 22.86 5.17
N SER A 116 -11.02 23.28 4.66
CA SER A 116 -10.63 23.03 3.26
C SER A 116 -9.16 22.70 3.03
N SER A 117 -8.39 22.51 4.11
CA SER A 117 -6.96 22.21 4.05
C SER A 117 -6.49 21.31 5.18
N ALA A 118 -5.36 20.64 4.98
CA ALA A 118 -4.68 19.88 6.02
C ALA A 118 -3.17 19.88 5.76
N GLU A 119 -2.37 19.89 6.83
CA GLU A 119 -0.92 19.74 6.73
C GLU A 119 -0.53 18.28 6.93
N ILE A 120 0.23 17.72 6.00
CA ILE A 120 0.61 16.31 5.98
C ILE A 120 2.12 16.23 6.11
N THR A 121 2.58 15.45 7.07
CA THR A 121 4.00 15.22 7.33
C THR A 121 4.33 13.74 7.29
N TRP A 122 5.54 13.40 6.89
CA TRP A 122 6.10 12.06 6.92
C TRP A 122 7.62 12.11 7.13
N ALA A 123 8.18 10.98 7.55
CA ALA A 123 9.62 10.73 7.64
C ALA A 123 10.10 9.87 6.47
N GLU A 124 11.40 9.86 6.22
CA GLU A 124 12.03 9.03 5.20
C GLU A 124 11.77 7.53 5.42
N PRO A 125 11.82 6.69 4.38
CA PRO A 125 11.68 5.24 4.51
C PRO A 125 12.74 4.60 5.43
N ASP A 126 12.35 3.61 6.24
CA ASP A 126 13.30 2.86 7.07
C ASP A 126 14.33 2.07 6.25
N SER A 127 13.95 1.62 5.04
CA SER A 127 14.81 0.87 4.14
C SER A 127 15.05 1.63 2.85
N ASN A 128 16.33 1.72 2.47
CA ASN A 128 16.81 2.35 1.24
C ASN A 128 16.34 3.81 1.04
N ALA A 129 16.26 4.61 2.11
CA ALA A 129 15.92 6.05 2.04
C ALA A 129 16.76 6.82 1.00
N HIS A 130 18.05 6.50 0.90
CA HIS A 130 18.99 7.11 -0.04
C HIS A 130 18.66 6.85 -1.53
N LEU A 131 17.74 5.93 -1.84
CA LEU A 131 17.27 5.66 -3.21
C LEU A 131 16.03 6.49 -3.59
N VAL A 132 15.44 7.23 -2.66
CA VAL A 132 14.24 8.03 -2.94
C VAL A 132 14.60 9.23 -3.80
N GLU A 133 13.90 9.39 -4.91
CA GLU A 133 13.97 10.59 -5.76
C GLU A 133 12.83 11.56 -5.44
N THR A 134 11.61 11.03 -5.25
CA THR A 134 10.40 11.84 -5.04
C THR A 134 9.38 11.09 -4.19
N TYR A 135 8.44 11.83 -3.59
CA TYR A 135 7.27 11.27 -2.93
C TYR A 135 5.99 11.56 -3.71
N THR A 136 5.02 10.64 -3.62
CA THR A 136 3.65 10.85 -4.13
C THR A 136 2.66 10.69 -2.99
N LEU A 137 1.84 11.72 -2.73
CA LEU A 137 0.70 11.60 -1.81
C LEU A 137 -0.49 11.01 -2.55
N LEU A 138 -1.20 10.10 -1.89
CA LEU A 138 -2.45 9.52 -2.34
C LEU A 138 -3.53 9.95 -1.37
N ILE A 139 -4.42 10.84 -1.82
CA ILE A 139 -5.49 11.41 -1.01
C ILE A 139 -6.82 10.97 -1.60
N ARG A 140 -7.72 10.45 -0.77
CA ARG A 140 -9.04 9.99 -1.21
C ARG A 140 -10.09 10.38 -0.19
N LYS A 141 -11.18 10.98 -0.64
CA LYS A 141 -12.37 11.21 0.19
C LYS A 141 -13.02 9.86 0.50
N VAL A 142 -13.42 9.63 1.75
CA VAL A 142 -14.00 8.34 2.17
C VAL A 142 -15.49 8.32 1.83
N GLU A 143 -15.78 8.29 0.54
CA GLU A 143 -17.13 8.14 -0.02
C GLU A 143 -17.11 7.08 -1.14
N HIS A 144 -18.28 6.49 -1.41
CA HIS A 144 -18.39 5.44 -2.42
C HIS A 144 -18.07 5.99 -3.82
N GLY A 145 -17.09 5.41 -4.49
CA GLY A 145 -16.69 5.80 -5.84
C GLY A 145 -15.75 7.01 -5.93
N ALA A 146 -15.34 7.61 -4.80
CA ALA A 146 -14.34 8.67 -4.82
C ALA A 146 -13.01 8.18 -5.39
N ARG A 147 -12.46 8.98 -6.30
CA ARG A 147 -11.16 8.70 -6.93
C ARG A 147 -10.03 9.10 -5.99
N VAL A 148 -8.90 8.39 -6.12
CA VAL A 148 -7.65 8.78 -5.48
C VAL A 148 -7.07 9.96 -6.27
N ARG A 149 -6.75 11.05 -5.57
CA ARG A 149 -5.95 12.16 -6.08
C ARG A 149 -4.48 11.87 -5.76
N GLU A 150 -3.63 11.87 -6.79
CA GLU A 150 -2.19 11.74 -6.63
C GLU A 150 -1.52 13.12 -6.72
N VAL A 151 -0.69 13.47 -5.73
CA VAL A 151 0.14 14.67 -5.73
C VAL A 151 1.60 14.23 -5.86
N HIS A 152 2.17 14.42 -7.05
CA HIS A 152 3.54 14.02 -7.37
C HIS A 152 4.56 15.05 -6.91
N ASN A 153 5.79 14.60 -6.66
CA ASN A 153 6.92 15.44 -6.24
C ASN A 153 6.63 16.23 -4.96
N ALA A 154 5.86 15.63 -4.06
CA ALA A 154 5.50 16.28 -2.82
C ALA A 154 6.67 16.31 -1.84
N VAL A 155 6.68 17.32 -0.97
CA VAL A 155 7.73 17.57 0.03
C VAL A 155 7.09 17.64 1.40
N SER A 156 7.73 17.05 2.41
CA SER A 156 7.29 17.10 3.80
C SER A 156 7.87 18.34 4.49
N PRO A 157 7.08 19.18 5.18
CA PRO A 157 5.61 19.17 5.28
C PRO A 157 4.91 19.61 3.98
N HIS A 158 3.77 18.98 3.66
CA HIS A 158 2.91 19.33 2.53
C HIS A 158 1.57 19.89 3.00
N THR A 159 1.18 21.08 2.54
CA THR A 159 -0.14 21.62 2.80
C THR A 159 -1.08 21.28 1.66
N GLU A 160 -2.03 20.39 1.93
CA GLU A 160 -3.08 20.04 0.99
C GLU A 160 -4.25 21.00 1.10
N ILE A 161 -4.81 21.41 -0.04
CA ILE A 161 -5.89 22.40 -0.14
C ILE A 161 -7.03 21.91 -1.03
N GLY A 162 -8.16 22.63 -0.98
CA GLY A 162 -9.35 22.30 -1.79
C GLY A 162 -10.03 21.02 -1.32
N LEU A 163 -9.98 20.74 -0.02
CA LEU A 163 -10.76 19.69 0.60
C LEU A 163 -12.19 20.16 0.82
N ASP A 164 -13.14 19.24 0.80
CA ASP A 164 -14.53 19.50 1.14
C ASP A 164 -14.67 19.64 2.65
N PRO A 165 -15.46 20.60 3.15
CA PRO A 165 -15.76 20.69 4.58
C PRO A 165 -16.56 19.48 5.06
N ASP A 166 -16.51 19.22 6.37
CA ASP A 166 -17.27 18.16 7.05
C ASP A 166 -17.14 16.78 6.35
N SER A 167 -15.92 16.46 5.91
CA SER A 167 -15.66 15.27 5.08
C SER A 167 -14.48 14.48 5.62
N GLU A 168 -14.62 13.15 5.60
CA GLU A 168 -13.53 12.24 5.95
C GLU A 168 -12.64 11.98 4.73
N TYR A 169 -11.32 11.99 4.96
CA TYR A 169 -10.30 11.69 3.97
C TYR A 169 -9.34 10.63 4.49
N SER A 170 -8.83 9.81 3.57
CA SER A 170 -7.67 8.95 3.79
C SER A 170 -6.48 9.52 3.04
N VAL A 171 -5.33 9.64 3.70
CA VAL A 171 -4.04 9.99 3.08
C VAL A 171 -3.01 8.89 3.31
N SER A 172 -2.25 8.58 2.28
CA SER A 172 -1.05 7.73 2.36
C SER A 172 0.04 8.31 1.47
N VAL A 173 1.29 7.92 1.71
CA VAL A 173 2.44 8.39 0.92
C VAL A 173 3.17 7.19 0.35
N ARG A 174 3.63 7.28 -0.90
CA ARG A 174 4.59 6.32 -1.47
C ARG A 174 5.90 7.02 -1.86
N SER A 175 6.99 6.27 -1.81
CA SER A 175 8.30 6.70 -2.29
C SER A 175 8.51 6.20 -3.73
N ASN A 176 9.18 7.00 -4.54
CA ASN A 176 9.55 6.65 -5.92
C ASN A 176 11.08 6.71 -6.06
N SER A 177 11.65 5.72 -6.75
CA SER A 177 13.05 5.67 -7.17
C SER A 177 13.15 5.46 -8.68
N GLN A 178 14.35 5.57 -9.23
CA GLN A 178 14.62 5.28 -10.64
C GLN A 178 14.17 3.88 -11.08
N ARG A 179 14.20 2.89 -10.17
CA ARG A 179 13.98 1.47 -10.48
C ARG A 179 12.60 0.95 -10.07
N GLY A 180 11.81 1.76 -9.39
CA GLY A 180 10.42 1.48 -9.09
C GLY A 180 9.90 2.24 -7.87
N MET A 181 8.84 1.74 -7.26
CA MET A 181 8.10 2.47 -6.24
C MET A 181 7.80 1.59 -5.05
N SER A 182 7.65 2.20 -3.87
CA SER A 182 7.04 1.50 -2.74
C SER A 182 5.54 1.26 -2.99
N LEU A 183 4.95 0.38 -2.19
CA LEU A 183 3.52 0.42 -1.92
C LEU A 183 3.19 1.70 -1.11
N PRO A 184 1.92 2.12 -1.06
CA PRO A 184 1.51 3.19 -0.15
C PRO A 184 1.80 2.82 1.30
N SER A 185 2.14 3.82 2.11
CA SER A 185 2.18 3.70 3.58
C SER A 185 0.83 3.28 4.13
N THR A 186 0.79 2.93 5.43
CA THR A 186 -0.48 2.88 6.16
C THR A 186 -1.24 4.18 5.95
N ALA A 187 -2.53 4.08 5.62
CA ALA A 187 -3.37 5.24 5.42
C ALA A 187 -3.75 5.86 6.77
N VAL A 188 -3.68 7.18 6.85
CA VAL A 188 -4.17 7.98 7.97
C VAL A 188 -5.53 8.55 7.59
N LEU A 189 -6.51 8.35 8.45
CA LEU A 189 -7.84 8.95 8.33
C LEU A 189 -7.89 10.28 9.08
N PHE A 190 -8.52 11.29 8.48
CA PHE A 190 -8.76 12.58 9.12
C PHE A 190 -10.07 13.21 8.61
N TYR A 191 -10.62 14.12 9.40
CA TYR A 191 -11.86 14.86 9.10
C TYR A 191 -11.56 16.33 8.94
N THR A 192 -12.05 16.94 7.86
CA THR A 192 -12.05 18.40 7.72
C THR A 192 -13.05 19.03 8.68
N LYS A 193 -12.82 20.29 9.06
CA LYS A 193 -13.76 21.03 9.90
C LYS A 193 -15.03 21.36 9.11
N SER A 194 -16.13 21.55 9.82
CA SER A 194 -17.39 22.01 9.22
C SER A 194 -17.29 23.49 8.83
N ASP A 195 -17.92 23.88 7.72
CA ASP A 195 -18.05 25.29 7.34
C ASP A 195 -18.99 26.00 8.32
N SER A 196 -18.40 26.75 9.25
CA SER A 196 -19.13 27.54 10.24
C SER A 196 -19.99 28.65 9.63
N ARG A 197 -19.91 28.90 8.32
CA ARG A 197 -20.78 29.85 7.60
C ARG A 197 -22.26 29.42 7.54
N GLY A 198 -22.62 28.24 8.05
CA GLY A 198 -24.00 27.74 8.11
C GLY A 198 -24.61 27.58 9.51
N VAL A 199 -23.89 27.89 10.59
CA VAL A 199 -24.42 27.73 11.96
C VAL A 199 -25.05 29.05 12.42
N CYS A 200 -26.39 29.10 12.45
CA CYS A 200 -27.11 30.13 13.18
C CYS A 200 -26.64 30.11 14.65
N ALA A 201 -25.97 31.17 15.10
CA ALA A 201 -25.54 31.33 16.49
C ALA A 201 -26.72 31.40 17.49
N ILE A 202 -27.95 31.46 16.97
CA ILE A 202 -29.19 31.59 17.72
C ILE A 202 -30.20 30.70 16.98
N GLY A 203 -30.68 29.64 17.62
CA GLY A 203 -31.55 28.63 17.01
C GLY A 203 -32.94 29.16 16.63
N GLU A 204 -33.01 29.93 15.55
CA GLU A 204 -34.28 30.38 14.96
C GLU A 204 -34.40 29.85 13.52
N PRO A 205 -35.50 29.16 13.17
CA PRO A 205 -35.68 28.61 11.84
C PRO A 205 -35.86 29.74 10.82
N LEU A 206 -35.20 29.59 9.67
CA LEU A 206 -35.40 30.47 8.52
C LEU A 206 -36.86 30.33 8.04
N LEU A 207 -37.69 31.32 8.37
CA LEU A 207 -39.00 31.50 7.76
C LEU A 207 -38.79 31.96 6.31
N ILE A 208 -38.93 31.02 5.39
CA ILE A 208 -39.00 31.30 3.95
C ILE A 208 -40.42 31.84 3.69
N SER A 209 -40.52 33.10 3.27
CA SER A 209 -41.75 33.69 2.71
C SER A 209 -41.70 33.68 1.19
#